data_AF-A0A7W1JW92-F1
#
_entry.id   AF-A0A7W1JW92-F1
#
_cell.length_a   1.000
_cell.length_b   1.000
_cell.length_c   1.000
_cell.angle_alpha   90.00
_cell.angle_beta   90.00
_cell.angle_gamma   90.00
#
_symmetry.space_group_name_H-M   'P 1'
#
loop_
_entity.id
_entity.type
_entity.pdbx_description
1 polymer ?
#
loop_
_entity_poly.entity_id
_entity_poly.type
_entity_poly.pdbx_seq_one_letter_code
_entity_poly.pdbx_strand_id
1 'polypeptide(L)'
;MWPEAVERVASFLRASGLEGQLEELLAGAQVPPGLQLVATAFECEQRLVVALVPAGGTLDRRKLARAAACSELVTAQRPEFPFAGSTVLLEQTALTAPTVWLEAGTPRHVLGLAPAQLSRLTGARPADLTEESQKGGG
;
A
#
# COMPACT_ATOMS: atom_id res chain seq x y z
N MET A 1 -20.02 8.95 -12.08
CA MET A 1 -18.85 9.11 -12.96
C MET A 1 -17.64 9.18 -12.05
N TRP A 2 -16.63 8.35 -12.28
CA TRP A 2 -15.44 8.31 -11.43
C TRP A 2 -14.59 9.57 -11.67
N PRO A 3 -13.88 10.07 -10.64
CA PRO A 3 -12.83 11.07 -10.84
C PRO A 3 -11.72 10.51 -11.73
N GLU A 4 -11.03 11.38 -12.48
CA GLU A 4 -9.99 10.98 -13.46
C GLU A 4 -8.92 10.07 -12.84
N ALA A 5 -8.41 10.43 -11.66
CA ALA A 5 -7.41 9.63 -10.94
C ALA A 5 -7.89 8.20 -10.66
N VAL A 6 -9.19 8.02 -10.39
CA VAL A 6 -9.77 6.72 -10.10
C VAL A 6 -10.06 5.93 -11.38
N GLU A 7 -10.48 6.62 -12.45
CA GLU A 7 -10.66 6.00 -13.76
C GLU A 7 -9.33 5.46 -14.32
N ARG A 8 -8.19 6.13 -14.03
CA ARG A 8 -6.85 5.60 -14.35
C ARG A 8 -6.57 4.28 -13.64
N VAL A 9 -6.92 4.17 -12.34
CA VAL A 9 -6.78 2.92 -11.58
C VAL A 9 -7.70 1.84 -12.15
N ALA A 10 -8.97 2.14 -12.41
CA ALA A 10 -9.92 1.20 -12.99
C ALA A 10 -9.47 0.69 -14.37
N SER A 11 -8.96 1.58 -15.21
CA SER A 11 -8.43 1.23 -16.53
C SER A 11 -7.19 0.34 -16.44
N PHE A 12 -6.29 0.62 -15.48
CA PHE A 12 -5.11 -0.20 -15.23
C PHE A 12 -5.49 -1.61 -14.78
N LEU A 13 -6.44 -1.75 -13.85
CA LEU A 13 -6.94 -3.05 -13.39
C LEU A 13 -7.52 -3.86 -14.55
N ARG A 14 -8.38 -3.24 -15.36
CA ARG A 14 -8.95 -3.86 -16.57
C ARG A 14 -7.87 -4.34 -17.54
N ALA A 15 -6.84 -3.54 -17.79
CA ALA A 15 -5.73 -3.89 -18.67
C ALA A 15 -4.86 -5.05 -18.12
N SER A 16 -4.74 -5.16 -16.79
CA SER A 16 -3.97 -6.22 -16.13
C SER A 16 -4.69 -7.58 -16.10
N GLY A 17 -6.00 -7.61 -16.37
CA GLY A 17 -6.82 -8.83 -16.27
C GLY A 17 -7.01 -9.34 -14.85
N LEU A 18 -6.71 -8.53 -13.83
CA LEU A 18 -6.84 -8.90 -12.42
C LEU A 18 -8.18 -8.42 -11.85
N GLU A 19 -8.80 -9.29 -11.06
CA GLU A 19 -10.02 -8.95 -10.30
C GLU A 19 -9.66 -8.10 -9.09
N GLY A 20 -10.27 -6.92 -8.97
CA GLY A 20 -10.14 -6.01 -7.83
C GLY A 20 -11.45 -5.30 -7.57
N GLN A 21 -11.71 -4.97 -6.31
CA GLN A 21 -12.92 -4.31 -5.84
C GLN A 21 -12.65 -2.82 -5.66
N LEU A 22 -13.19 -1.98 -6.54
CA LEU A 22 -13.05 -0.54 -6.44
C LEU A 22 -14.33 0.05 -5.84
N GLU A 23 -14.20 0.71 -4.69
CA GLU A 23 -15.34 1.20 -3.89
C GLU A 23 -15.18 2.70 -3.61
N GLU A 24 -16.31 3.42 -3.61
CA GLU A 24 -16.39 4.81 -3.10
C GLU A 24 -16.90 4.81 -1.66
N LEU A 25 -16.11 5.37 -0.75
CA LEU A 25 -16.46 5.62 0.64
C LEU A 25 -17.23 6.93 0.76
N LEU A 26 -18.48 6.81 1.18
CA LEU A 26 -19.30 7.96 1.57
C LEU A 26 -18.72 8.63 2.82
N ALA A 27 -19.06 9.90 3.03
CA ALA A 27 -18.61 10.62 4.22
C ALA A 27 -19.04 9.89 5.51
N GLY A 28 -18.08 9.57 6.37
CA GLY A 28 -18.31 8.82 7.62
C GLY A 28 -18.41 7.30 7.44
N ALA A 29 -18.34 6.78 6.22
CA ALA A 29 -18.28 5.35 5.97
C ALA A 29 -16.90 4.79 6.37
N GLN A 30 -16.90 3.57 6.90
CA GLN A 30 -15.67 2.83 7.16
C GLN A 30 -15.28 2.03 5.91
N VAL A 31 -13.98 1.76 5.79
CA VAL A 31 -13.46 0.81 4.81
C VAL A 31 -14.13 -0.55 5.02
N PRO A 32 -14.46 -1.30 3.96
CA PRO A 32 -15.02 -2.65 4.10
C PRO A 32 -14.14 -3.56 4.97
N PRO A 33 -14.71 -4.64 5.55
CA PRO A 33 -13.95 -5.60 6.34
C PRO A 33 -12.73 -6.13 5.61
N GLY A 34 -11.58 -6.11 6.27
CA GLY A 34 -10.29 -6.51 5.71
C GLY A 34 -9.14 -5.75 6.32
N LEU A 35 -7.94 -5.93 5.76
CA LEU A 35 -6.76 -5.23 6.23
C LEU A 35 -6.55 -3.95 5.42
N GLN A 36 -6.77 -2.80 6.04
CA GLN A 36 -6.43 -1.53 5.41
C GLN A 36 -4.91 -1.33 5.41
N LEU A 37 -4.34 -0.95 4.27
CA LEU A 37 -2.94 -0.58 4.11
C LEU A 37 -2.83 0.92 3.87
N VAL A 38 -1.80 1.53 4.46
CA VAL A 38 -1.39 2.90 4.23
C VAL A 38 -0.09 2.89 3.44
N ALA A 39 -0.09 3.61 2.33
CA ALA A 39 1.12 3.84 1.54
C ALA A 39 1.87 5.06 2.08
N THR A 40 3.14 4.89 2.37
CA THR A 40 4.06 5.98 2.71
C THR A 40 5.24 5.93 1.76
N ALA A 41 5.77 7.09 1.38
CA ALA A 41 6.83 7.19 0.40
C ALA A 41 8.06 7.87 0.97
N PHE A 42 9.21 7.36 0.53
CA PHE A 42 10.52 7.87 0.89
C PHE A 42 11.38 7.95 -0.37
N GLU A 43 12.31 8.88 -0.39
CA GLU A 43 13.37 8.93 -1.37
C GLU A 43 14.63 8.31 -0.78
N CYS A 44 15.26 7.44 -1.56
CA CYS A 44 16.53 6.80 -1.30
C CYS A 44 17.42 6.98 -2.53
N GLU A 45 18.43 7.85 -2.47
CA GLU A 45 19.39 8.03 -3.58
C GLU A 45 18.68 8.24 -4.94
N GLN A 46 17.73 9.18 -5.01
CA GLN A 46 16.91 9.47 -6.21
C GLN A 46 15.94 8.36 -6.63
N ARG A 47 15.79 7.30 -5.83
CA ARG A 47 14.81 6.22 -6.03
C ARG A 47 13.66 6.37 -5.04
N LEU A 48 12.43 6.32 -5.54
CA LEU A 48 11.26 6.27 -4.67
C LEU A 48 11.09 4.87 -4.07
N VAL A 49 10.89 4.83 -2.76
CA VAL A 49 10.57 3.64 -1.98
C VAL A 49 9.20 3.84 -1.36
N VAL A 50 8.26 2.95 -1.67
CA VAL A 50 6.90 2.96 -1.11
C VAL A 50 6.77 1.83 -0.12
N ALA A 51 6.42 2.16 1.12
CA ALA A 51 6.10 1.19 2.16
C ALA A 51 4.58 1.08 2.31
N LEU A 52 4.05 -0.14 2.19
CA LEU A 52 2.67 -0.49 2.42
C LEU A 52 2.56 -1.19 3.78
N VAL A 53 2.02 -0.49 4.78
CA VAL A 53 1.89 -0.99 6.16
C VAL A 53 0.42 -1.02 6.58
N PRO A 54 0.01 -1.95 7.47
CA PRO A 54 -1.33 -1.93 8.04
C PRO A 54 -1.67 -0.59 8.69
N ALA A 55 -2.89 -0.11 8.46
CA ALA A 55 -3.41 1.05 9.16
C ALA A 55 -3.40 0.79 10.68
N GLY A 56 -2.81 1.72 11.44
CA GLY A 56 -2.61 1.57 12.89
C GLY A 56 -1.29 0.90 13.29
N GLY A 57 -0.52 0.35 12.33
CA GLY A 57 0.85 -0.10 12.58
C GLY A 57 1.85 1.06 12.55
N THR A 58 2.90 0.99 13.37
CA THR A 58 4.01 1.94 13.32
C THR A 58 5.10 1.43 12.38
N LEU A 59 5.45 2.24 11.37
CA LEU A 59 6.55 1.94 10.45
C LEU A 59 7.91 2.11 11.14
N ASP A 60 8.70 1.04 11.18
CA ASP A 60 10.10 1.06 11.58
C ASP A 60 10.98 1.49 10.39
N ARG A 61 11.44 2.75 10.43
CA ARG A 61 12.30 3.33 9.36
C ARG A 61 13.62 2.59 9.18
N ARG A 62 14.18 1.96 10.23
CA ARG A 62 15.44 1.20 10.13
C ARG A 62 15.22 -0.12 9.42
N LYS A 63 14.11 -0.80 9.70
CA LYS A 63 13.72 -2.00 8.95
C LYS A 63 13.44 -1.68 7.48
N LEU A 64 12.71 -0.59 7.21
CA LEU A 64 12.48 -0.11 5.85
C LEU A 64 13.78 0.19 5.11
N ALA A 65 14.71 0.93 5.72
CA ALA A 65 16.00 1.26 5.13
C ALA A 65 16.80 0.00 4.76
N ARG A 66 16.85 -0.99 5.66
CA ARG A 66 17.50 -2.28 5.40
C ARG A 66 16.83 -3.04 4.24
N ALA A 67 15.49 -3.13 4.23
CA ALA A 67 14.74 -3.83 3.18
C ALA A 67 14.86 -3.14 1.80
N ALA A 68 15.03 -1.81 1.80
CA ALA A 68 15.29 -1.00 0.61
C ALA A 68 16.78 -0.98 0.20
N ALA A 69 17.67 -1.61 0.96
CA ALA A 69 19.12 -1.49 0.81
C ALA A 69 19.59 -0.03 0.73
N CYS A 70 19.08 0.79 1.64
CA CYS A 70 19.30 2.22 1.71
C CYS A 70 19.95 2.63 3.03
N SER A 71 20.88 3.59 2.98
CA SER A 71 21.50 4.17 4.17
C SER A 71 20.66 5.28 4.80
N GLU A 72 20.00 6.09 3.97
CA GLU A 72 19.22 7.25 4.39
C GLU A 72 17.89 7.34 3.65
N LEU A 73 16.80 7.48 4.39
CA LEU A 73 15.44 7.64 3.85
C LEU A 73 14.92 9.03 4.18
N VAL A 74 14.61 9.80 3.14
CA VAL A 74 13.96 11.11 3.27
C VAL A 74 12.49 10.97 2.95
N THR A 75 11.59 11.54 3.74
CA THR A 75 10.15 11.51 3.44
C THR A 75 9.89 12.17 2.09
N ALA A 76 9.14 11.50 1.22
CA ALA A 76 8.81 11.97 -0.11
C ALA A 76 7.29 12.08 -0.30
N GLN A 77 6.89 12.78 -1.37
CA GLN A 77 5.50 12.78 -1.78
C GLN A 77 5.10 11.38 -2.23
N ARG A 78 3.95 10.92 -1.75
CA ARG A 78 3.40 9.61 -2.12
C ARG A 78 3.03 9.58 -3.60
N PRO A 79 3.54 8.62 -4.40
CA PRO A 79 3.08 8.44 -5.77
C PRO A 79 1.67 7.87 -5.80
N GLU A 80 0.95 8.11 -6.89
CA GLU A 80 -0.36 7.50 -7.12
C GLU A 80 -0.22 5.99 -7.37
N PHE A 81 -1.21 5.20 -6.96
CA PHE A 81 -1.30 3.79 -7.35
C PHE A 81 -1.31 3.67 -8.89
N PRO A 82 -0.54 2.74 -9.51
CA PRO A 82 0.11 1.56 -8.94
C PRO A 82 1.58 1.76 -8.48
N PHE A 83 1.98 2.99 -8.14
CA PHE A 83 3.33 3.34 -7.69
C PHE A 83 4.41 3.11 -8.76
N ALA A 84 4.09 3.44 -10.02
CA ALA A 84 4.97 3.23 -11.15
C ALA A 84 6.38 3.84 -10.93
N GLY A 85 7.42 3.07 -11.25
CA GLY A 85 8.82 3.48 -11.09
C GLY A 85 9.37 3.46 -9.66
N SER A 86 8.59 2.99 -8.68
CA SER A 86 9.00 2.92 -7.27
C SER A 86 9.41 1.51 -6.86
N THR A 87 10.27 1.40 -5.85
CA THR A 87 10.49 0.15 -5.11
C THR A 87 9.39 0.00 -4.08
N VAL A 88 8.48 -0.95 -4.26
CA VAL A 88 7.36 -1.18 -3.35
C VAL A 88 7.70 -2.29 -2.36
N LEU A 89 7.54 -2.00 -1.07
CA LEU A 89 7.73 -2.94 0.03
C LEU A 89 6.39 -3.10 0.76
N LEU A 90 5.97 -4.35 0.95
CA LEU A 90 4.74 -4.71 1.63
C LEU A 90 5.07 -5.31 2.98
N GLU A 91 4.43 -4.83 4.04
CA GLU A 91 4.52 -5.46 5.36
C GLU A 91 4.09 -6.93 5.27
N GLN A 92 4.96 -7.84 5.70
CA GLN A 92 4.78 -9.28 5.54
C GLN A 92 3.54 -9.82 6.25
N THR A 93 3.09 -9.19 7.34
CA THR A 93 1.85 -9.61 8.02
C THR A 93 0.60 -9.39 7.17
N ALA A 94 0.66 -8.54 6.14
CA ALA A 94 -0.45 -8.34 5.24
C ALA A 94 -0.73 -9.54 4.33
N LEU A 95 0.26 -10.42 4.13
CA LEU A 95 0.13 -11.61 3.29
C LEU A 95 -0.87 -12.63 3.82
N THR A 96 -1.18 -12.60 5.12
CA THR A 96 -2.16 -13.50 5.74
C THR A 96 -3.60 -13.00 5.62
N ALA A 97 -3.80 -11.74 5.21
CA ALA A 97 -5.13 -11.18 5.03
C ALA A 97 -5.76 -11.71 3.73
N PRO A 98 -7.06 -12.05 3.72
CA PRO A 98 -7.74 -12.47 2.49
C PRO A 98 -7.84 -11.32 1.48
N THR A 99 -8.08 -10.11 1.98
CA THR A 99 -8.22 -8.88 1.19
C THR A 99 -7.49 -7.75 1.90
N VAL A 100 -6.72 -6.99 1.13
CA VAL A 100 -6.13 -5.72 1.55
C VAL A 100 -6.81 -4.56 0.84
N TRP A 101 -6.99 -3.47 1.55
CA TRP A 101 -7.65 -2.25 1.07
C TRP A 101 -6.67 -1.08 1.07
N LEU A 102 -6.58 -0.33 -0.02
CA LEU A 102 -5.71 0.84 -0.14
C LEU A 102 -6.42 1.99 -0.86
N GLU A 103 -5.99 3.23 -0.62
CA GLU A 103 -6.51 4.40 -1.34
C GLU A 103 -6.25 4.27 -2.85
N ALA A 104 -7.26 4.58 -3.65
CA ALA A 104 -7.27 4.43 -5.10
C ALA A 104 -7.55 5.79 -5.76
N GLY A 105 -6.51 6.55 -6.03
CA GLY A 105 -6.58 7.84 -6.73
C GLY A 105 -7.09 9.01 -5.86
N THR A 106 -8.06 8.81 -4.97
CA THR A 106 -8.48 9.83 -3.98
C THR A 106 -8.72 9.22 -2.60
N PRO A 107 -8.74 10.02 -1.51
CA PRO A 107 -9.00 9.52 -0.16
C PRO A 107 -10.38 8.90 0.06
N ARG A 108 -11.31 9.12 -0.88
CA ARG A 108 -12.67 8.55 -0.83
C ARG A 108 -12.82 7.27 -1.62
N HIS A 109 -11.80 6.84 -2.37
CA HIS A 109 -11.92 5.62 -3.15
C HIS A 109 -10.90 4.63 -2.64
N VAL A 110 -11.34 3.39 -2.46
CA VAL A 110 -10.48 2.30 -2.01
C VAL A 110 -10.50 1.16 -3.00
N LEU A 111 -9.35 0.52 -3.15
CA LEU A 111 -9.18 -0.68 -3.95
C LEU A 111 -8.92 -1.86 -3.01
N GLY A 112 -9.78 -2.85 -3.08
CA GLY A 112 -9.68 -4.15 -2.42
C GLY A 112 -9.14 -5.20 -3.37
N LEU A 113 -8.13 -5.96 -2.94
CA LEU A 113 -7.57 -7.08 -3.70
C LEU A 113 -6.83 -8.06 -2.79
N ALA A 114 -6.53 -9.26 -3.29
CA ALA A 114 -5.69 -10.20 -2.57
C ALA A 114 -4.22 -9.70 -2.53
N PRO A 115 -3.47 -9.93 -1.44
CA PRO A 115 -2.06 -9.49 -1.34
C PRO A 115 -1.18 -9.97 -2.50
N ALA A 116 -1.43 -11.19 -3.01
CA ALA A 116 -0.70 -11.73 -4.15
C ALA A 116 -0.96 -10.95 -5.45
N GLN A 117 -2.19 -10.45 -5.66
CA GLN A 117 -2.52 -9.61 -6.82
C GLN A 117 -1.88 -8.23 -6.68
N LEU A 118 -1.86 -7.67 -5.46
CA LEU A 118 -1.18 -6.40 -5.16
C LEU A 118 0.30 -6.47 -5.50
N SER A 119 0.98 -7.54 -5.08
CA SER A 119 2.39 -7.80 -5.44
C SER A 119 2.59 -7.92 -6.95
N ARG A 120 1.68 -8.56 -7.68
CA ARG A 120 1.76 -8.67 -9.15
C ARG A 120 1.58 -7.33 -9.85
N LEU A 121 0.67 -6.48 -9.37
CA LEU A 121 0.36 -5.16 -9.96
C LEU A 121 1.46 -4.13 -9.71
N THR A 122 2.02 -4.13 -8.51
CA THR A 122 2.94 -3.08 -8.03
C THR A 122 4.40 -3.51 -7.97
N GLY A 123 4.68 -4.81 -8.17
CA GLY A 123 6.00 -5.39 -7.92
C GLY A 123 6.35 -5.45 -6.42
N ALA A 124 5.38 -5.31 -5.52
CA ALA A 124 5.63 -5.26 -4.09
C ALA A 124 6.30 -6.52 -3.57
N ARG A 125 7.42 -6.33 -2.86
CA ARG A 125 8.16 -7.40 -2.18
C ARG A 125 7.81 -7.41 -0.69
N PRO A 126 7.52 -8.56 -0.09
CA PRO A 126 7.25 -8.64 1.33
C PRO A 126 8.51 -8.35 2.15
N ALA A 127 8.34 -7.63 3.26
CA ALA A 127 9.38 -7.33 4.24
C ALA A 127 8.76 -7.09 5.61
N ASP A 128 9.55 -7.28 6.67
CA ASP A 128 9.24 -6.79 8.01
C ASP A 128 9.51 -5.28 8.04
N LEU A 129 8.47 -4.47 8.15
CA LEU A 129 8.51 -3.00 8.07
C LEU A 129 7.99 -2.33 9.32
N THR A 130 7.24 -3.04 10.16
CA THR A 130 6.59 -2.47 11.35
C THR A 130 7.41 -2.70 12.61
N GLU A 131 7.24 -1.82 13.58
CA GLU A 131 7.72 -2.08 14.94
C GLU A 131 7.03 -3.33 15.47
N GLU A 132 7.78 -4.18 16.17
CA GLU A 132 7.21 -5.35 16.81
C GLU A 132 6.23 -4.84 17.87
N SER A 133 4.94 -4.92 17.57
CA SER A 133 3.91 -4.64 18.56
C SER A 133 4.02 -5.73 19.58
N GLN A 134 4.71 -5.44 20.69
CA GLN A 134 4.73 -6.29 21.86
C GLN A 134 3.25 -6.44 22.27
N LYS A 135 2.63 -7.56 21.89
CA LYS A 135 1.30 -7.90 22.37
C LYS A 135 1.41 -7.98 23.89
N GLY A 136 0.92 -6.94 24.56
CA GLY A 136 0.72 -6.95 26.00
C GLY A 136 -0.07 -8.18 26.37
N GLY A 137 0.56 -9.07 27.14
CA GLY A 137 -0.15 -10.06 27.91
C GLY A 137 -1.03 -9.38 28.95
N GLY A 138 -2.21 -9.95 29.15
CA GLY A 138 -3.19 -9.61 30.17
C GLY A 138 -4.27 -10.66 30.16
#